data_AF-K1SZQ8-F1
#
_entry.id   AF-K1SZQ8-F1
#
_cell.length_a   1.000
_cell.length_b   1.000
_cell.length_c   1.000
_cell.angle_alpha   90.00
_cell.angle_beta   90.00
_cell.angle_gamma   90.00
#
_symmetry.space_group_name_H-M   'P 1'
#
loop_
_entity.id
_entity.type
_entity.pdbx_description
1 polymer ?
#
loop_
_entity_poly.entity_id
_entity_poly.type
_entity_poly.pdbx_seq_one_letter_code
_entity_poly.pdbx_strand_id
1 'polypeptide(L)'
;MIYDVLEYGAKGDGVTNDAAAIQKAIDACSQAGGGKVLLQGGHVFRSGTIFLKSNVEFHLEMGAVLKASDHLEDFDMLKVGTPQISKVDTPTYNACDYNGKPTLNFVYSKDAENVAITGFGKIDGNEEIFYGKVTKWHIDGYFYPRVPLLFLENVRHLTIQQVT
;
A
#
# COMPACT_ATOMS: atom_id res chain seq x y z
N MET A 1 -6.91 21.54 4.61
CA MET A 1 -6.83 21.00 5.99
C MET A 1 -5.86 19.84 5.99
N ILE A 2 -5.07 19.67 7.05
CA ILE A 2 -4.05 18.62 7.16
C ILE A 2 -4.52 17.60 8.20
N TYR A 3 -4.35 16.32 7.89
CA TYR A 3 -4.72 15.16 8.68
C TYR A 3 -3.46 14.34 8.91
N ASP A 4 -2.77 14.62 10.02
CA ASP A 4 -1.51 13.97 10.33
C ASP A 4 -1.73 12.57 10.90
N VAL A 5 -1.19 11.54 10.27
CA VAL A 5 -1.44 10.15 10.70
C VAL A 5 -0.98 9.87 12.14
N LEU A 6 0.00 10.63 12.67
CA LEU A 6 0.43 10.51 14.07
C LEU A 6 -0.67 10.95 15.05
N GLU A 7 -1.47 11.96 14.69
CA GLU A 7 -2.62 12.41 15.48
C GLU A 7 -3.76 11.39 15.48
N TYR A 8 -3.79 10.49 14.47
CA TYR A 8 -4.73 9.38 14.38
C TYR A 8 -4.22 8.08 15.01
N GLY A 9 -3.04 8.13 15.64
CA GLY A 9 -2.46 7.05 16.44
C GLY A 9 -1.40 6.21 15.74
N ALA A 10 -0.91 6.62 14.56
CA ALA A 10 0.23 5.97 13.93
C ALA A 10 1.48 6.16 14.81
N LYS A 11 2.36 5.16 14.81
CA LYS A 11 3.63 5.20 15.54
C LYS A 11 4.78 5.65 14.67
N GLY A 12 4.79 5.26 13.38
CA GLY A 12 5.87 5.61 12.47
C GLY A 12 7.24 5.08 12.92
N ASP A 13 7.25 3.97 13.67
CA ASP A 13 8.43 3.36 14.30
C ASP A 13 9.07 2.24 13.45
N GLY A 14 8.48 1.95 12.28
CA GLY A 14 8.92 0.90 11.36
C GLY A 14 8.53 -0.52 11.74
N VAL A 15 7.81 -0.70 12.86
CA VAL A 15 7.47 -2.00 13.45
C VAL A 15 5.96 -2.15 13.65
N THR A 16 5.31 -1.14 14.22
CA THR A 16 3.87 -1.14 14.48
C THR A 16 3.09 -1.10 13.16
N ASN A 17 2.04 -1.92 13.05
CA ASN A 17 1.10 -1.84 11.93
C ASN A 17 0.22 -0.58 12.08
N ASP A 18 0.55 0.45 11.32
CA ASP A 18 -0.09 1.76 11.29
C ASP A 18 -1.31 1.83 10.37
N ALA A 19 -1.68 0.75 9.68
CA ALA A 19 -2.77 0.73 8.69
C ALA A 19 -4.08 1.31 9.23
N ALA A 20 -4.48 0.91 10.44
CA ALA A 20 -5.72 1.39 11.06
C ALA A 20 -5.70 2.89 11.37
N ALA A 21 -4.54 3.45 11.75
CA ALA A 21 -4.39 4.88 12.01
C ALA A 21 -4.38 5.68 10.71
N ILE A 22 -3.65 5.20 9.71
CA ILE A 22 -3.60 5.81 8.36
C ILE A 22 -5.00 5.83 7.75
N GLN A 23 -5.73 4.71 7.82
CA GLN A 23 -7.09 4.63 7.28
C GLN A 23 -8.05 5.60 7.98
N LYS A 24 -7.95 5.75 9.31
CA LYS A 24 -8.75 6.75 10.05
C LYS A 24 -8.49 8.17 9.57
N ALA A 25 -7.22 8.53 9.31
CA ALA A 25 -6.87 9.84 8.78
C ALA A 25 -7.44 10.07 7.38
N ILE A 26 -7.33 9.07 6.48
CA ILE A 26 -7.92 9.11 5.13
C ILE A 26 -9.45 9.27 5.20
N ASP A 27 -10.09 8.52 6.08
CA ASP A 27 -11.54 8.53 6.25
C ASP A 27 -12.03 9.88 6.75
N ALA A 28 -11.39 10.42 7.78
CA ALA A 28 -11.71 11.74 8.32
C ALA A 28 -11.50 12.83 7.26
N CYS A 29 -10.39 12.77 6.52
CA CYS A 29 -10.06 13.72 5.46
C CYS A 29 -11.13 13.73 4.35
N SER A 30 -11.53 12.56 3.87
CA SER A 30 -12.53 12.44 2.82
C SER A 30 -13.92 12.85 3.32
N GLN A 31 -14.32 12.44 4.53
CA GLN A 31 -15.61 12.79 5.14
C GLN A 31 -15.78 14.30 5.37
N ALA A 32 -14.68 15.00 5.64
CA ALA A 32 -14.68 16.46 5.80
C ALA A 32 -14.69 17.24 4.47
N GLY A 33 -14.80 16.55 3.32
CA GLY A 33 -14.84 17.16 2.00
C GLY A 33 -13.48 17.28 1.31
N GLY A 34 -12.42 16.70 1.89
CA GLY A 34 -11.10 16.61 1.30
C GLY A 34 -10.01 17.40 2.03
N GLY A 35 -8.77 17.17 1.60
CA GLY A 35 -7.59 17.74 2.23
C GLY A 35 -6.35 16.88 2.04
N LYS A 36 -5.37 17.11 2.91
CA LYS A 36 -4.08 16.44 2.87
C LYS A 36 -3.96 15.48 4.04
N VAL A 37 -3.78 14.20 3.75
CA VAL A 37 -3.32 13.21 4.74
C VAL A 37 -1.80 13.21 4.71
N LEU A 38 -1.18 13.46 5.86
CA LEU A 38 0.25 13.70 5.97
C LEU A 38 0.95 12.52 6.65
N LEU A 39 1.97 11.98 5.98
CA LEU A 39 2.99 11.12 6.58
C LEU A 39 4.24 11.98 6.81
N GLN A 40 4.53 12.30 8.07
CA GLN A 40 5.67 13.14 8.44
C GLN A 40 7.02 12.51 8.08
N GLY A 41 7.97 13.36 7.71
CA GLY A 41 9.35 12.96 7.43
C GLY A 41 10.06 12.38 8.66
N GLY A 42 11.01 11.47 8.44
CA GLY A 42 11.80 10.83 9.51
C GLY A 42 11.13 9.61 10.16
N HIS A 43 9.95 9.21 9.68
CA HIS A 43 9.21 8.07 10.16
C HIS A 43 9.12 6.95 9.11
N VAL A 44 9.02 5.72 9.61
CA VAL A 44 8.69 4.54 8.79
C VAL A 44 7.34 4.04 9.25
N PHE A 45 6.32 4.18 8.42
CA PHE A 45 4.97 3.72 8.68
C PHE A 45 4.81 2.34 8.06
N ARG A 46 4.81 1.29 8.89
CA ARG A 46 4.54 -0.06 8.40
C ARG A 46 3.03 -0.24 8.30
N SER A 47 2.54 -0.75 7.18
CA SER A 47 1.10 -0.86 6.96
C SER A 47 0.73 -2.09 6.12
N GLY A 48 -0.40 -2.69 6.45
CA GLY A 48 -1.19 -3.48 5.53
C GLY A 48 -1.87 -2.62 4.46
N THR A 49 -2.97 -3.11 3.88
CA THR A 49 -3.69 -2.39 2.83
C THR A 49 -4.25 -1.05 3.32
N ILE A 50 -4.12 0.00 2.50
CA ILE A 50 -4.79 1.29 2.70
C ILE A 50 -5.70 1.62 1.50
N PHE A 51 -6.87 2.18 1.80
CA PHE A 51 -7.88 2.55 0.82
C PHE A 51 -7.93 4.07 0.69
N LEU A 52 -7.38 4.61 -0.40
CA LEU A 52 -7.52 6.00 -0.78
C LEU A 52 -8.97 6.29 -1.18
N LYS A 53 -9.43 7.50 -0.83
CA LYS A 53 -10.81 7.98 -1.03
C LYS A 53 -10.81 9.29 -1.79
N SER A 54 -11.98 9.68 -2.30
CA SER A 54 -12.14 10.92 -3.06
C SER A 54 -11.71 12.16 -2.27
N ASN A 55 -11.15 13.13 -2.99
CA ASN A 55 -10.66 14.42 -2.50
C ASN A 55 -9.52 14.34 -1.47
N VAL A 56 -8.77 13.23 -1.47
CA VAL A 56 -7.61 13.02 -0.59
C VAL A 56 -6.31 13.22 -1.35
N GLU A 57 -5.48 14.13 -0.85
CA GLU A 57 -4.05 14.18 -1.16
C GLU A 57 -3.30 13.39 -0.09
N PHE A 58 -2.78 12.23 -0.45
CA PHE A 58 -1.92 11.40 0.37
C PHE A 58 -0.46 11.84 0.20
N HIS A 59 0.04 12.62 1.16
CA HIS A 59 1.31 13.33 1.07
C HIS A 59 2.38 12.67 1.94
N LEU A 60 3.45 12.18 1.31
CA LEU A 60 4.62 11.64 1.98
C LEU A 60 5.73 12.68 2.00
N GLU A 61 6.02 13.24 3.17
CA GLU A 61 7.12 14.19 3.32
C GLU A 61 8.48 13.55 3.01
N MET A 62 9.47 14.40 2.73
CA MET A 62 10.85 13.95 2.53
C MET A 62 11.31 13.13 3.75
N GLY A 63 11.81 11.93 3.49
CA GLY A 63 12.26 11.00 4.54
C GLY A 63 11.13 10.21 5.22
N ALA A 64 9.87 10.41 4.85
CA ALA A 64 8.78 9.51 5.23
C ALA A 64 8.86 8.23 4.37
N VAL A 65 8.65 7.08 4.99
CA VAL A 65 8.56 5.79 4.29
C VAL A 65 7.25 5.11 4.65
N LEU A 66 6.38 4.88 3.66
CA LEU A 66 5.26 3.97 3.79
C LEU A 66 5.75 2.58 3.36
N LYS A 67 5.89 1.64 4.31
CA LYS A 67 6.43 0.30 4.05
C LYS A 67 5.34 -0.76 4.19
N ALA A 68 5.23 -1.64 3.20
CA ALA A 68 4.28 -2.75 3.22
C ALA A 68 4.60 -3.72 4.37
N SER A 69 3.56 -4.30 4.98
CA SER A 69 3.71 -5.28 6.04
C SER A 69 4.49 -6.52 5.59
N ASP A 70 5.12 -7.19 6.55
CA ASP A 70 5.71 -8.52 6.43
C ASP A 70 4.70 -9.66 6.64
N HIS A 71 3.50 -9.32 7.09
CA HIS A 71 2.42 -10.25 7.40
C HIS A 71 1.34 -10.19 6.33
N LEU A 72 1.07 -11.30 5.63
CA LEU A 72 0.03 -11.34 4.59
C LEU A 72 -1.38 -11.12 5.17
N GLU A 73 -1.57 -11.49 6.43
CA GLU A 73 -2.79 -11.28 7.19
C GLU A 73 -3.15 -9.80 7.42
N ASP A 74 -2.19 -8.89 7.25
CA ASP A 74 -2.43 -7.44 7.35
C ASP A 74 -3.03 -6.85 6.06
N PHE A 75 -3.01 -7.58 4.93
CA PHE A 75 -3.54 -7.10 3.66
C PHE A 75 -5.00 -7.50 3.51
N ASP A 76 -5.84 -6.53 3.16
CA ASP A 76 -7.26 -6.77 2.91
C ASP A 76 -7.42 -7.54 1.60
N MET A 77 -7.99 -8.74 1.70
CA MET A 77 -8.36 -9.52 0.53
C MET A 77 -9.52 -8.84 -0.18
N LEU A 78 -9.30 -8.42 -1.43
CA LEU A 78 -10.39 -8.06 -2.32
C LEU A 78 -11.28 -9.30 -2.46
N LYS A 79 -12.60 -9.16 -2.24
CA LYS A 79 -13.60 -10.26 -2.31
C LYS A 79 -13.77 -10.81 -3.74
N VAL A 80 -12.70 -11.37 -4.31
CA VAL A 80 -12.63 -11.95 -5.66
C VAL A 80 -12.34 -13.46 -5.60
N GLY A 81 -12.11 -14.00 -4.40
CA GLY A 81 -11.91 -15.43 -4.16
C GLY A 81 -10.92 -15.61 -3.00
N THR A 82 -10.90 -16.81 -2.41
CA THR A 82 -9.90 -17.17 -1.40
C THR A 82 -8.57 -17.41 -2.11
N PRO A 83 -7.52 -16.61 -1.93
CA PRO A 83 -6.22 -16.92 -2.48
C PRO A 83 -5.70 -18.19 -1.81
N GLN A 84 -5.32 -19.18 -2.61
CA GLN A 84 -4.60 -20.35 -2.11
C GLN A 84 -3.13 -20.00 -2.10
N ILE A 85 -2.55 -19.79 -0.91
CA ILE A 85 -1.11 -19.55 -0.78
C ILE A 85 -0.40 -20.77 -1.37
N SER A 86 0.15 -20.58 -2.56
CA SER A 86 0.81 -21.64 -3.31
C SER A 86 2.31 -21.38 -3.22
N LYS A 87 3.02 -22.26 -2.51
CA LYS A 87 4.47 -22.36 -2.65
C LYS A 87 4.73 -23.00 -4.01
N VAL A 88 5.44 -22.31 -4.89
CA VAL A 88 5.61 -22.75 -6.28
C VAL A 88 7.09 -23.02 -6.53
N ASP A 89 7.42 -24.23 -6.99
CA ASP A 89 8.79 -24.60 -7.37
C ASP A 89 9.24 -23.91 -8.68
N THR A 90 8.28 -23.38 -9.45
CA THR A 90 8.53 -22.64 -10.69
C THR A 90 7.59 -21.43 -10.77
N PRO A 91 8.09 -20.19 -10.92
CA PRO A 91 7.23 -19.03 -11.19
C PRO A 91 6.52 -19.24 -12.52
N THR A 92 5.20 -19.36 -12.53
CA THR A 92 4.43 -19.46 -13.78
C THR A 92 3.41 -18.31 -13.87
N TYR A 93 3.19 -17.81 -15.07
CA TYR A 93 2.13 -16.83 -15.37
C TYR A 93 0.75 -17.30 -14.88
N ASN A 94 0.51 -18.62 -14.85
CA ASN A 94 -0.74 -19.24 -14.40
C ASN A 94 -0.90 -19.28 -12.86
N ALA A 95 0.19 -19.19 -12.09
CA ALA A 95 0.20 -19.17 -10.62
C ALA A 95 0.36 -17.75 -10.05
N CYS A 96 0.71 -16.78 -10.89
CA CYS A 96 0.43 -15.38 -10.61
C CYS A 96 -1.10 -15.25 -10.61
N ASP A 97 -1.74 -15.29 -9.43
CA ASP A 97 -3.18 -15.09 -9.17
C ASP A 97 -3.71 -13.75 -9.75
N TYR A 98 -3.72 -13.66 -11.07
CA TYR A 98 -4.30 -12.62 -11.89
C TYR A 98 -5.35 -13.31 -12.78
N ASN A 99 -6.36 -13.92 -12.15
CA ASN A 99 -7.60 -14.29 -12.83
C ASN A 99 -8.40 -13.00 -13.16
N GLY A 100 -7.80 -12.10 -13.94
CA GLY A 100 -8.32 -10.80 -14.33
C GLY A 100 -8.14 -9.65 -13.33
N LYS A 101 -7.90 -9.92 -12.03
CA LYS A 101 -7.76 -8.90 -10.98
C LYS A 101 -6.87 -9.40 -9.83
N PRO A 102 -5.99 -8.57 -9.24
CA PRO A 102 -5.21 -8.99 -8.08
C PRO A 102 -6.11 -9.23 -6.85
N THR A 103 -5.76 -10.23 -6.04
CA THR A 103 -6.47 -10.60 -4.80
C THR A 103 -6.05 -9.76 -3.59
N LEU A 104 -4.80 -9.29 -3.59
CA LEU A 104 -4.21 -8.41 -2.58
C LEU A 104 -3.77 -7.09 -3.23
N ASN A 105 -3.53 -6.08 -2.41
CA ASN A 105 -3.08 -4.75 -2.82
C ASN A 105 -2.55 -3.99 -1.61
N PHE A 106 -1.51 -3.18 -1.81
CA PHE A 106 -0.98 -2.35 -0.72
C PHE A 106 -1.70 -0.99 -0.66
N VAL A 107 -1.58 -0.17 -1.70
CA VAL A 107 -2.35 1.06 -1.82
C VAL A 107 -3.44 0.87 -2.85
N TYR A 108 -4.69 1.02 -2.41
CA TYR A 108 -5.86 0.76 -3.24
C TYR A 108 -6.78 1.97 -3.33
N SER A 109 -7.42 2.14 -4.48
CA SER A 109 -8.49 3.12 -4.66
C SER A 109 -9.51 2.56 -5.65
N LYS A 110 -10.79 2.75 -5.39
CA LYS A 110 -11.87 2.33 -6.30
C LYS A 110 -12.98 3.38 -6.37
N ASP A 111 -13.46 3.65 -7.58
CA ASP A 111 -14.59 4.55 -7.84
C ASP A 111 -14.44 5.92 -7.16
N ALA A 112 -13.24 6.49 -7.28
CA ALA A 112 -12.84 7.71 -6.58
C ALA A 112 -12.56 8.88 -7.53
N GLU A 113 -12.61 10.10 -7.02
CA GLU A 113 -12.31 11.32 -7.78
C GLU A 113 -11.41 12.27 -6.99
N ASN A 114 -10.50 12.97 -7.69
CA ASN A 114 -9.54 13.91 -7.09
C ASN A 114 -8.65 13.24 -6.04
N VAL A 115 -7.97 12.17 -6.44
CA VAL A 115 -7.02 11.45 -5.59
C VAL A 115 -5.61 11.87 -5.97
N ALA A 116 -4.78 12.21 -4.98
CA ALA A 116 -3.40 12.56 -5.21
C ALA A 116 -2.46 11.77 -4.29
N ILE A 117 -1.31 11.34 -4.82
CA ILE A 117 -0.19 10.76 -4.07
C ILE A 117 1.02 11.65 -4.34
N THR A 118 1.47 12.40 -3.34
CA THR A 118 2.42 13.50 -3.54
C THR A 118 3.54 13.49 -2.49
N GLY A 119 4.58 14.28 -2.74
CA GLY A 119 5.68 14.51 -1.81
C GLY A 119 6.95 13.73 -2.17
N PHE A 120 8.00 13.87 -1.37
CA PHE A 120 9.33 13.33 -1.64
C PHE A 120 9.68 12.12 -0.76
N GLY A 121 8.67 11.54 -0.11
CA GLY A 121 8.82 10.29 0.62
C GLY A 121 8.81 9.07 -0.31
N LYS A 122 8.84 7.89 0.31
CA LYS A 122 8.97 6.60 -0.36
C LYS A 122 7.79 5.68 -0.08
N ILE A 123 7.31 4.97 -1.09
CA ILE A 123 6.41 3.82 -0.94
C ILE A 123 7.23 2.53 -1.18
N ASP A 124 7.51 1.82 -0.10
CA ASP A 124 8.32 0.61 -0.08
C ASP A 124 7.40 -0.63 -0.06
N GLY A 125 7.43 -1.42 -1.13
CA GLY A 125 6.60 -2.63 -1.28
C GLY A 125 7.06 -3.84 -0.47
N ASN A 126 8.14 -3.69 0.30
CA ASN A 126 8.73 -4.73 1.14
C ASN A 126 9.00 -6.02 0.38
N GLU A 127 9.64 -5.93 -0.78
CA GLU A 127 9.73 -7.04 -1.73
C GLU A 127 10.57 -8.22 -1.24
N GLU A 128 11.43 -8.02 -0.25
CA GLU A 128 12.30 -9.06 0.30
C GLU A 128 11.50 -10.24 0.88
N ILE A 129 10.28 -10.01 1.36
CA ILE A 129 9.39 -11.07 1.87
C ILE A 129 9.08 -12.11 0.79
N PHE A 130 9.11 -11.68 -0.47
CA PHE A 130 8.75 -12.47 -1.62
C PHE A 130 9.94 -13.29 -2.15
N TYR A 131 11.14 -13.10 -1.63
CA TYR A 131 12.36 -13.75 -2.10
C TYR A 131 12.49 -15.17 -1.55
N GLY A 132 12.74 -16.11 -2.44
CA GLY A 132 13.11 -17.48 -2.12
C GLY A 132 14.62 -17.60 -2.07
N LYS A 133 15.18 -18.47 -2.91
CA LYS A 133 16.62 -18.61 -3.02
C LYS A 133 17.23 -17.38 -3.69
N VAL A 134 18.16 -16.75 -2.99
CA VAL A 134 18.95 -15.62 -3.52
C VAL A 134 20.34 -16.14 -3.89
N THR A 135 20.75 -15.91 -5.14
CA THR A 135 22.12 -16.15 -5.60
C THR A 135 22.70 -14.88 -6.21
N LYS A 136 23.99 -14.91 -6.56
CA LYS A 136 24.62 -13.81 -7.29
C LYS A 136 23.92 -13.49 -8.64
N TRP A 137 23.23 -14.47 -9.23
CA TRP A 137 22.72 -14.38 -10.61
C TRP A 137 21.20 -14.28 -10.72
N HIS A 138 20.46 -14.72 -9.70
CA HIS A 138 19.00 -14.74 -9.71
C HIS A 138 18.44 -14.68 -8.29
N ILE A 139 17.22 -14.17 -8.20
CA ILE A 139 16.36 -14.24 -7.03
C ILE A 139 15.13 -15.05 -7.44
N ASP A 140 14.91 -16.19 -6.80
CA ASP A 140 13.70 -17.00 -7.01
C ASP A 140 12.53 -16.42 -6.22
N GLY A 141 11.30 -16.66 -6.67
CA GLY A 141 10.11 -16.30 -5.91
C GLY A 141 9.76 -17.35 -4.85
N TYR A 142 9.45 -16.92 -3.63
CA TYR A 142 9.11 -17.84 -2.54
C TYR A 142 7.63 -18.25 -2.52
N PHE A 143 6.71 -17.29 -2.71
CA PHE A 143 5.27 -17.55 -2.59
C PHE A 143 4.42 -16.59 -3.43
N TYR A 144 3.20 -17.04 -3.71
CA TYR A 144 2.13 -16.28 -4.36
C TYR A 144 0.84 -16.34 -3.52
N PRO A 145 -0.07 -15.35 -3.67
CA PRO A 145 -0.02 -14.19 -4.57
C PRO A 145 1.03 -13.14 -4.17
N ARG A 146 1.50 -12.34 -5.15
CA ARG A 146 2.27 -11.12 -4.88
C ARG A 146 1.32 -9.98 -4.55
N VAL A 147 1.75 -9.06 -3.70
CA VAL A 147 0.97 -7.85 -3.38
C VAL A 147 1.41 -6.74 -4.34
N PRO A 148 0.55 -6.27 -5.26
CA PRO A 148 0.84 -5.09 -6.07
C PRO A 148 0.95 -3.85 -5.19
N LEU A 149 1.93 -2.99 -5.51
CA LEU A 149 2.18 -1.76 -4.78
C LEU A 149 0.99 -0.80 -4.83
N LEU A 150 0.51 -0.49 -6.04
CA LEU A 150 -0.63 0.38 -6.29
C LEU A 150 -1.66 -0.38 -7.13
N PHE A 151 -2.92 -0.31 -6.74
CA PHE A 151 -4.02 -0.79 -7.57
C PHE A 151 -5.17 0.22 -7.56
N LEU A 152 -5.46 0.84 -8.71
CA LEU A 152 -6.37 1.97 -8.82
C LEU A 152 -7.44 1.66 -9.87
N GLU A 153 -8.70 1.58 -9.45
CA GLU A 153 -9.84 1.22 -10.29
C GLU A 153 -10.79 2.40 -10.47
N ASN A 154 -11.05 2.79 -11.72
CA ASN A 154 -12.02 3.83 -12.05
C ASN A 154 -11.80 5.15 -11.25
N VAL A 155 -10.56 5.61 -11.18
CA VAL A 155 -10.21 6.87 -10.50
C VAL A 155 -10.16 8.01 -11.52
N ARG A 156 -10.95 9.06 -11.28
CA ARG A 156 -10.96 10.28 -12.10
C ARG A 156 -10.11 11.37 -11.46
N HIS A 157 -9.35 12.12 -12.27
CA HIS A 157 -8.41 13.15 -11.80
C HIS A 157 -7.39 12.64 -10.78
N LEU A 158 -6.54 11.72 -11.23
CA LEU A 158 -5.42 11.17 -10.46
C LEU A 158 -4.17 12.02 -10.63
N THR A 159 -3.50 12.34 -9.52
CA THR A 159 -2.15 12.93 -9.52
C THR A 159 -1.18 12.02 -8.77
N ILE A 160 -0.05 11.67 -9.37
CA ILE A 160 1.07 11.02 -8.68
C ILE A 160 2.33 11.82 -8.99
N GLN A 161 2.99 12.35 -7.97
CA GLN A 161 4.09 13.30 -8.17
C GLN A 161 5.17 13.14 -7.08
N GLN A 162 6.43 13.12 -7.50
CA GLN A 162 7.66 13.17 -6.67
C GLN A 162 7.93 11.98 -5.74
N VAL A 163 6.93 11.16 -5.43
CA VAL A 163 7.09 9.98 -4.59
C VAL A 163 8.02 8.96 -5.25
N THR A 164 8.81 8.26 -4.43
CA THR A 164 9.71 7.18 -4.88
C THR A 164 9.13 5.81 -4.59
#